data_AF-A0A1X7N9D1-F1
#
_entry.id   AF-A0A1X7N9D1-F1
#
_cell.length_a   1.000
_cell.length_b   1.000
_cell.length_c   1.000
_cell.angle_alpha   90.00
_cell.angle_beta   90.00
_cell.angle_gamma   90.00
#
_symmetry.space_group_name_H-M   'P 1'
#
loop_
_entity.id
_entity.type
_entity.pdbx_description
1 polymer ?
#
loop_
_entity_poly.entity_id
_entity_poly.type
_entity_poly.pdbx_seq_one_letter_code
_entity_poly.pdbx_strand_id
1 'polypeptide(L)'
;MRQPLPDVVAVVLGGVAFVAVALLRGSGTAALVVGAVSVPLVLSDVRQRLLPNALTVPVVLAGAAEAITSGGGAVPAVLATAVVLGALHLVGGLGMGDVKLGIGLAFPLADAGPLEVLAAPALAFLLGGLWALPLVLSGDRARIPFGPFQLAAFWIVLSVP
;
A
#
# COMPACT_ATOMS: atom_id res chain seq x y z
N MET A 1 -6.05 -21.19 17.29
CA MET A 1 -6.62 -20.25 16.30
C MET A 1 -7.91 -19.66 16.83
N ARG A 2 -7.86 -18.67 17.73
CA ARG A 2 -9.05 -17.98 18.28
C ARG A 2 -8.66 -16.57 18.71
N GLN A 3 -9.07 -15.57 17.93
CA GLN A 3 -9.57 -14.26 18.39
C GLN A 3 -10.37 -13.63 17.22
N PRO A 4 -11.53 -14.18 16.80
CA PRO A 4 -12.22 -13.70 15.59
C PRO A 4 -12.86 -12.31 15.77
N LEU A 5 -13.32 -11.98 16.98
CA LEU A 5 -14.05 -10.74 17.25
C LEU A 5 -13.20 -9.46 17.13
N PRO A 6 -12.03 -9.34 17.78
CA PRO A 6 -11.22 -8.12 17.66
C PRO A 6 -10.70 -7.90 16.23
N ASP A 7 -10.40 -8.97 15.49
CA ASP A 7 -9.95 -8.88 14.11
C ASP A 7 -11.05 -8.38 13.19
N VAL A 8 -12.26 -8.95 13.33
CA VAL A 8 -13.43 -8.51 12.56
C VAL A 8 -13.76 -7.05 12.88
N VAL A 9 -13.73 -6.67 14.17
CA VAL A 9 -13.95 -5.29 14.60
C VAL A 9 -12.89 -4.36 14.01
N ALA A 10 -11.60 -4.72 14.04
CA ALA A 10 -10.54 -3.93 13.45
C ALA A 10 -10.71 -3.77 11.94
N VAL A 11 -11.04 -4.86 11.23
CA VAL A 11 -11.27 -4.84 9.78
C VAL A 11 -12.45 -3.94 9.43
N VAL A 12 -13.57 -4.07 10.13
CA VAL A 12 -14.78 -3.27 9.87
C VAL A 12 -14.52 -1.80 10.21
N LEU A 13 -14.08 -1.48 11.43
CA LEU A 13 -13.89 -0.10 11.86
C LEU A 13 -12.79 0.61 11.07
N GLY A 14 -11.64 -0.04 10.89
CA GLY A 14 -10.53 0.55 10.14
C GLY A 14 -10.84 0.63 8.64
N GLY A 15 -11.50 -0.39 8.06
CA GLY A 15 -11.97 -0.33 6.67
C GLY A 15 -12.95 0.81 6.46
N VAL A 16 -13.94 0.98 7.34
CA VAL A 16 -14.88 2.11 7.30
C VAL A 16 -14.15 3.44 7.45
N ALA A 17 -13.20 3.55 8.38
CA ALA A 17 -12.44 4.79 8.58
C ALA A 17 -11.64 5.17 7.32
N PHE A 18 -10.90 4.24 6.71
CA PHE A 18 -10.12 4.53 5.51
C PHE A 18 -10.99 4.80 4.28
N VAL A 19 -12.10 4.08 4.12
CA VAL A 19 -13.10 4.37 3.07
C VAL A 19 -13.68 5.77 3.28
N ALA A 20 -14.00 6.16 4.52
CA ALA A 20 -14.49 7.51 4.81
C ALA A 20 -13.45 8.57 4.48
N VAL A 21 -12.16 8.35 4.80
CA VAL A 21 -11.07 9.26 4.40
C VAL A 21 -11.01 9.43 2.88
N ALA A 22 -11.03 8.33 2.12
CA ALA A 22 -11.03 8.38 0.66
C ALA A 22 -12.25 9.13 0.09
N LEU A 23 -13.45 8.91 0.64
CA LEU A 23 -14.66 9.63 0.24
C LEU A 23 -14.56 11.13 0.55
N LEU A 24 -14.08 11.49 1.75
CA LEU A 24 -13.93 12.89 2.17
C LEU A 24 -12.88 13.65 1.35
N ARG A 25 -11.88 12.95 0.81
CA ARG A 25 -10.88 13.51 -0.12
C ARG A 25 -11.36 13.56 -1.56
N GLY A 26 -12.57 13.06 -1.86
CA GLY A 26 -13.07 12.96 -3.24
C GLY A 26 -12.23 12.02 -4.10
N SER A 27 -11.58 11.02 -3.48
CA SER A 27 -10.70 10.09 -4.17
C SER A 27 -11.49 9.08 -5.01
N GLY A 28 -10.78 8.55 -6.01
CA GLY A 28 -11.28 7.55 -6.94
C GLY A 28 -11.69 6.20 -6.33
N THR A 29 -12.30 5.36 -7.15
CA THR A 29 -12.73 4.00 -6.77
C THR A 29 -11.57 3.12 -6.27
N ALA A 30 -10.38 3.28 -6.84
CA ALA A 30 -9.18 2.57 -6.42
C ALA A 30 -8.83 2.88 -4.96
N ALA A 31 -8.92 4.14 -4.52
CA ALA A 31 -8.66 4.51 -3.13
C ALA A 31 -9.68 3.89 -2.16
N LEU A 32 -10.94 3.75 -2.58
CA LEU A 32 -11.97 3.06 -1.78
C LEU A 32 -11.65 1.58 -1.60
N VAL A 33 -11.20 0.91 -2.67
CA VAL A 33 -10.77 -0.49 -2.61
C VAL A 33 -9.56 -0.63 -1.69
N VAL A 34 -8.57 0.25 -1.80
CA VAL A 34 -7.42 0.30 -0.87
C VAL A 34 -7.91 0.45 0.57
N GLY A 35 -8.89 1.33 0.82
CA GLY A 35 -9.52 1.51 2.14
C GLY A 35 -10.08 0.22 2.71
N ALA A 36 -10.86 -0.50 1.91
CA ALA A 36 -11.49 -1.75 2.31
C ALA A 36 -10.46 -2.86 2.62
N VAL A 37 -9.36 -2.94 1.88
CA VAL A 37 -8.36 -4.02 2.04
C VAL A 37 -7.18 -3.66 2.95
N SER A 38 -7.05 -2.40 3.38
CA SER A 38 -5.90 -1.93 4.17
C SER A 38 -5.71 -2.74 5.45
N VAL A 39 -6.74 -2.86 6.30
CA VAL A 39 -6.62 -3.59 7.56
C VAL A 39 -6.39 -5.10 7.34
N PRO A 40 -7.13 -5.80 6.47
CA PRO A 40 -6.82 -7.19 6.11
C PRO A 40 -5.37 -7.39 5.67
N LEU A 41 -4.83 -6.52 4.82
CA LEU A 41 -3.45 -6.59 4.35
C LEU A 41 -2.44 -6.40 5.49
N VAL A 42 -2.66 -5.43 6.38
CA VAL A 42 -1.82 -5.21 7.57
C VAL A 42 -1.83 -6.46 8.46
N LEU A 43 -3.00 -7.03 8.74
CA LEU A 43 -3.11 -8.24 9.57
C LEU A 43 -2.42 -9.44 8.92
N SER A 44 -2.60 -9.64 7.61
CA SER A 44 -1.93 -10.71 6.87
C SER A 44 -0.40 -10.54 6.89
N ASP A 45 0.11 -9.34 6.65
CA ASP A 45 1.56 -9.12 6.58
C ASP A 45 2.24 -9.22 7.95
N VAL A 46 1.63 -8.61 8.98
CA VAL A 46 2.19 -8.65 10.35
C VAL A 46 2.21 -10.09 10.89
N ARG A 47 1.18 -10.90 10.61
CA ARG A 47 1.05 -12.24 11.19
C ARG A 47 1.70 -13.34 10.36
N GLN A 48 1.59 -13.23 9.04
CA GLN A 48 1.96 -14.30 8.12
C GLN A 48 3.14 -13.92 7.23
N ARG A 49 3.61 -12.65 7.27
CA ARG A 49 4.67 -12.12 6.39
C ARG A 49 4.35 -12.31 4.90
N LEU A 50 3.06 -12.18 4.57
CA LEU A 50 2.53 -12.47 3.27
C LEU A 50 1.44 -11.45 2.91
N LEU A 51 1.50 -10.96 1.67
CA LEU A 51 0.46 -10.12 1.06
C LEU A 51 -0.29 -10.97 0.02
N PRO A 52 -1.50 -11.46 0.34
CA PRO A 52 -2.23 -12.38 -0.52
C PRO A 52 -2.62 -11.74 -1.86
N ASN A 53 -2.48 -12.48 -2.96
CA ASN A 53 -2.94 -12.05 -4.28
C ASN A 53 -4.45 -11.74 -4.29
N ALA A 54 -5.23 -12.47 -3.49
CA ALA A 54 -6.67 -12.23 -3.34
C ALA A 54 -7.01 -10.82 -2.84
N LEU A 55 -6.07 -10.13 -2.19
CA LEU A 55 -6.25 -8.76 -1.70
C LEU A 55 -5.47 -7.73 -2.55
N THR A 56 -4.26 -8.07 -3.03
CA THR A 56 -3.45 -7.13 -3.82
C THR A 56 -3.89 -7.00 -5.28
N VAL A 57 -4.38 -8.08 -5.90
CA VAL A 57 -4.85 -8.05 -7.30
C VAL A 57 -6.08 -7.14 -7.48
N PRO A 58 -7.12 -7.21 -6.62
CA PRO A 58 -8.24 -6.27 -6.71
C PRO A 58 -7.83 -4.79 -6.66
N VAL A 59 -6.79 -4.44 -5.88
CA VAL A 59 -6.28 -3.06 -5.83
C VAL A 59 -5.71 -2.64 -7.18
N VAL A 60 -4.88 -3.48 -7.80
CA VAL A 60 -4.29 -3.21 -9.12
C VAL A 60 -5.38 -3.13 -10.18
N LEU A 61 -6.37 -4.04 -10.15
CA LEU A 61 -7.46 -4.06 -11.13
C LEU A 61 -8.38 -2.84 -11.01
N ALA A 62 -8.70 -2.41 -9.79
CA ALA A 62 -9.49 -1.21 -9.56
C ALA A 62 -8.79 0.03 -10.12
N GLY A 63 -7.50 0.20 -9.83
CA GLY A 63 -6.69 1.29 -10.38
C GLY A 63 -6.57 1.24 -11.90
N ALA A 64 -6.35 0.07 -12.49
CA ALA A 64 -6.28 -0.09 -13.93
C ALA A 64 -7.60 0.25 -14.63
N ALA A 65 -8.74 -0.19 -14.07
CA ALA A 65 -10.06 0.15 -14.59
C ALA A 65 -10.31 1.65 -14.55
N GLU A 66 -9.96 2.29 -13.44
CA GLU A 66 -10.07 3.73 -13.26
C GLU A 66 -9.20 4.52 -14.26
N ALA A 67 -7.93 4.10 -14.42
CA ALA A 67 -7.03 4.70 -15.40
C ALA A 67 -7.56 4.61 -16.84
N ILE A 68 -8.23 3.51 -17.21
CA ILE A 68 -8.87 3.39 -18.53
C ILE A 68 -9.98 4.44 -18.68
N THR A 69 -10.80 4.63 -17.65
CA THR A 69 -11.91 5.60 -17.69
C THR A 69 -11.46 7.06 -17.63
N SER A 70 -10.32 7.34 -16.99
CA SER A 70 -9.76 8.70 -16.85
C SER A 70 -8.80 9.09 -17.99
N GLY A 71 -8.63 8.25 -19.01
CA GLY A 71 -7.81 8.55 -20.20
C GLY A 71 -6.33 8.18 -20.07
N GLY A 72 -5.95 7.40 -19.05
CA GLY A 72 -4.64 6.77 -18.94
C GLY A 72 -3.52 7.66 -18.38
N GLY A 73 -3.84 8.86 -17.87
CA GLY A 73 -2.85 9.80 -17.33
C GLY A 73 -1.98 9.22 -16.20
N ALA A 74 -2.53 8.29 -15.41
CA ALA A 74 -1.83 7.60 -14.34
C ALA A 74 -0.81 6.54 -14.82
N VAL A 75 -0.95 6.03 -16.05
CA VAL A 75 -0.19 4.87 -16.54
C VAL A 75 1.33 5.07 -16.51
N PRO A 76 1.91 6.21 -16.96
CA PRO A 76 3.35 6.41 -16.91
C PRO A 76 3.91 6.37 -15.49
N ALA A 77 3.20 6.96 -14.53
CA ALA A 77 3.60 7.00 -13.13
C ALA A 77 3.56 5.60 -12.51
N VAL A 78 2.48 4.85 -12.75
CA VAL A 78 2.34 3.47 -12.29
C VAL A 78 3.43 2.56 -12.88
N LEU A 79 3.73 2.69 -14.17
CA LEU A 79 4.81 1.94 -14.82
C LEU A 79 6.17 2.28 -14.23
N ALA A 80 6.45 3.56 -13.96
CA ALA A 80 7.68 3.96 -13.29
C ALA A 80 7.78 3.33 -11.89
N THR A 81 6.72 3.37 -11.10
CA THR A 81 6.66 2.69 -9.79
C THR A 81 6.89 1.18 -9.93
N ALA A 82 6.27 0.54 -10.93
CA ALA A 82 6.45 -0.89 -11.19
C ALA A 82 7.91 -1.24 -11.52
N VAL A 83 8.56 -0.42 -12.35
CA VAL A 83 9.97 -0.62 -12.72
C VAL A 83 10.89 -0.46 -11.51
N VAL A 84 10.70 0.60 -10.71
CA VAL A 84 11.54 0.86 -9.54
C VAL A 84 11.37 -0.23 -8.48
N LEU A 85 10.13 -0.54 -8.09
CA LEU A 85 9.87 -1.58 -7.08
C LEU A 85 10.23 -2.98 -7.60
N GLY A 86 10.01 -3.23 -8.89
CA GLY A 86 10.43 -4.46 -9.56
C GLY A 86 11.95 -4.64 -9.56
N ALA A 87 12.72 -3.58 -9.84
CA ALA A 87 14.17 -3.61 -9.75
C ALA A 87 14.65 -3.93 -8.32
N LEU A 88 14.01 -3.33 -7.31
CA LEU A 88 14.28 -3.63 -5.90
C LEU A 88 13.96 -5.08 -5.54
N HIS A 89 12.90 -5.66 -6.11
CA HIS A 89 12.59 -7.08 -5.94
C HIS A 89 13.66 -7.98 -6.56
N LEU A 90 14.15 -7.66 -7.77
CA LEU A 90 15.17 -8.44 -8.47
C LEU A 90 16.51 -8.50 -7.71
N VAL A 91 16.87 -7.44 -7.00
CA VAL A 91 18.08 -7.41 -6.14
C VAL A 91 17.84 -7.98 -4.73
N GLY A 92 16.65 -8.53 -4.47
CA GLY A 92 16.28 -9.14 -3.19
C GLY A 92 15.91 -8.16 -2.07
N GLY A 93 15.70 -6.87 -2.40
CA GLY A 93 15.37 -5.82 -1.43
C GLY A 93 13.89 -5.75 -1.04
N LEU A 94 12.98 -6.28 -1.87
CA LEU A 94 11.53 -6.26 -1.63
C LEU A 94 10.84 -7.57 -2.03
N GLY A 95 9.72 -7.88 -1.38
CA GLY A 95 8.86 -9.01 -1.75
C GLY A 95 7.98 -8.69 -2.96
N MET A 96 7.64 -9.70 -3.77
CA MET A 96 6.72 -9.51 -4.90
C MET A 96 5.32 -9.05 -4.46
N GLY A 97 4.91 -9.37 -3.23
CA GLY A 97 3.69 -8.83 -2.64
C GLY A 97 3.72 -7.31 -2.48
N ASP A 98 4.84 -6.77 -2.00
CA ASP A 98 5.06 -5.33 -1.78
C ASP A 98 5.12 -4.56 -3.11
N VAL A 99 5.68 -5.19 -4.15
CA VAL A 99 5.68 -4.65 -5.52
C VAL A 99 4.25 -4.52 -6.04
N LYS A 100 3.44 -5.57 -5.94
CA LYS A 100 2.04 -5.54 -6.38
C LYS A 100 1.22 -4.50 -5.62
N LEU A 101 1.41 -4.44 -4.30
CA LEU A 101 0.76 -3.45 -3.46
C LEU A 101 1.16 -2.04 -3.91
N GLY A 102 2.46 -1.76 -4.03
CA GLY A 102 2.97 -0.46 -4.45
C GLY A 102 2.46 -0.02 -5.84
N ILE A 103 2.39 -0.94 -6.80
CA ILE A 103 1.79 -0.70 -8.12
C ILE A 103 0.31 -0.32 -7.98
N GLY A 104 -0.45 -1.06 -7.16
CA GLY A 104 -1.86 -0.78 -6.91
C GLY A 104 -2.09 0.59 -6.24
N LEU A 105 -1.24 0.96 -5.28
CA LEU A 105 -1.30 2.25 -4.58
C LEU A 105 -0.92 3.43 -5.49
N ALA A 106 -0.09 3.21 -6.51
CA ALA A 106 0.35 4.26 -7.43
C ALA A 106 -0.80 4.86 -8.27
N PHE A 107 -1.87 4.10 -8.55
CA PHE A 107 -3.02 4.61 -9.29
C PHE A 107 -3.72 5.78 -8.58
N PRO A 108 -4.30 5.61 -7.38
CA PRO A 108 -4.96 6.71 -6.68
C PRO A 108 -4.00 7.85 -6.29
N LEU A 109 -2.69 7.57 -6.13
CA LEU A 109 -1.70 8.62 -5.92
C LEU A 109 -1.45 9.45 -7.17
N ALA A 110 -1.42 8.82 -8.36
CA ALA A 110 -1.20 9.53 -9.62
C ALA A 110 -2.36 10.48 -9.95
N ASP A 111 -3.58 10.11 -9.55
CA ASP A 111 -4.75 10.98 -9.66
C ASP A 111 -4.69 12.15 -8.68
N ALA A 112 -4.09 11.97 -7.50
CA ALA A 112 -3.85 13.05 -6.54
C ALA A 112 -2.75 14.01 -7.02
N GLY A 113 -1.70 13.48 -7.65
CA GLY A 113 -0.68 14.26 -8.34
C GLY A 113 0.66 13.52 -8.51
N PRO A 114 1.58 14.09 -9.31
CA PRO A 114 2.86 13.45 -9.61
C PRO A 114 3.81 13.40 -8.42
N LEU A 115 3.71 14.32 -7.46
CA LEU A 115 4.56 14.34 -6.27
C LEU A 115 4.14 13.26 -5.27
N GLU A 116 2.87 12.96 -5.20
CA GLU A 116 2.23 12.01 -4.30
C GLU A 116 2.68 10.58 -4.62
N VAL A 117 2.80 10.25 -5.91
CA VAL A 117 3.35 8.97 -6.39
C VAL A 117 4.79 8.75 -5.94
N LEU A 118 5.58 9.82 -5.79
CA LEU A 118 6.96 9.74 -5.29
C LEU A 118 7.01 9.78 -3.75
N ALA A 119 6.21 10.65 -3.15
CA ALA A 119 6.20 10.91 -1.71
C ALA A 119 5.79 9.67 -0.92
N ALA A 120 4.77 8.92 -1.37
CA ALA A 120 4.30 7.75 -0.65
C ALA A 120 5.34 6.62 -0.56
N PRO A 121 5.97 6.13 -1.65
CA PRO A 121 7.02 5.12 -1.53
C PRO A 121 8.25 5.65 -0.77
N ALA A 122 8.65 6.91 -0.97
CA ALA A 122 9.75 7.51 -0.21
C ALA A 122 9.48 7.52 1.29
N LEU A 123 8.27 7.93 1.69
CA LEU A 123 7.84 7.91 3.09
C LEU A 123 7.72 6.46 3.63
N ALA A 124 7.25 5.51 2.83
CA ALA A 124 7.20 4.10 3.22
C ALA A 124 8.60 3.54 3.52
N PHE A 125 9.59 3.83 2.68
CA PHE A 125 10.98 3.45 2.91
C PHE A 125 11.58 4.17 4.12
N LEU A 126 11.26 5.44 4.33
CA LEU A 126 11.71 6.17 5.51
C LEU A 126 11.16 5.54 6.79
N LEU A 127 9.85 5.28 6.85
CA LEU A 127 9.20 4.66 8.01
C LEU A 127 9.71 3.24 8.26
N GLY A 128 9.78 2.41 7.22
CA GLY A 128 10.30 1.05 7.31
C GLY A 128 11.79 1.02 7.68
N GLY A 129 12.58 1.95 7.14
CA GLY A 129 14.00 2.11 7.45
C GLY A 129 14.25 2.54 8.88
N LEU A 130 13.49 3.53 9.38
CA LEU A 130 13.55 3.97 10.79
C LEU A 130 13.18 2.83 11.75
N TRP A 131 12.20 2.00 11.38
CA TRP A 131 11.84 0.80 12.14
C TRP A 131 12.94 -0.28 12.09
N ALA A 132 13.53 -0.50 10.92
CA ALA A 132 14.55 -1.52 10.71
C ALA A 132 15.90 -1.15 11.33
N LEU A 133 16.23 0.14 11.43
CA LEU A 133 17.53 0.64 11.86
C LEU A 133 17.99 0.06 13.22
N PRO A 134 17.23 0.15 14.33
CA PRO A 134 17.65 -0.42 15.59
C PRO A 134 17.81 -1.95 15.54
N LEU A 135 16.99 -2.65 14.75
CA LEU A 135 17.08 -4.10 14.57
C LEU A 135 18.40 -4.47 13.90
N VAL A 136 18.73 -3.79 12.79
CA VAL A 136 19.98 -4.00 12.06
C VAL A 136 21.21 -3.65 12.92
N LEU A 137 21.15 -2.56 13.70
CA LEU A 137 22.23 -2.17 14.61
C LEU A 137 22.42 -3.17 15.76
N SER A 138 21.37 -3.89 16.14
CA SER A 138 21.45 -4.98 17.12
C SER A 138 21.92 -6.32 16.53
N GLY A 139 22.15 -6.36 15.21
CA GLY A 139 22.54 -7.56 14.46
C GLY A 139 21.37 -8.44 14.02
N ASP A 140 20.13 -8.04 14.31
CA ASP A 140 18.92 -8.73 13.85
C ASP A 140 18.72 -8.52 12.33
N ARG A 141 18.50 -9.63 11.63
CA ARG A 141 18.23 -9.69 10.18
C ARG A 141 16.86 -10.31 9.88
N ALA A 142 15.96 -10.33 10.86
CA ALA A 142 14.61 -10.81 10.69
C ALA A 142 13.89 -10.04 9.58
N ARG A 143 13.06 -10.76 8.80
CA ARG A 143 12.22 -10.14 7.78
C ARG A 143 11.13 -9.29 8.42
N ILE A 144 11.09 -8.02 8.02
CA ILE A 144 10.12 -7.01 8.46
C ILE A 144 8.95 -7.00 7.45
N PRO A 145 7.69 -6.89 7.93
CA PRO A 145 6.53 -6.72 7.07
C PRO A 145 6.54 -5.30 6.51
N PHE A 146 6.72 -5.13 5.19
CA PHE A 146 6.82 -3.80 4.59
C PHE A 146 5.46 -3.20 4.22
N GLY A 147 4.44 -4.04 4.01
CA GLY A 147 3.09 -3.64 3.62
C GLY A 147 2.44 -2.60 4.55
N PRO A 148 2.53 -2.72 5.90
CA PRO A 148 2.03 -1.70 6.81
C PRO A 148 2.63 -0.32 6.60
N PHE A 149 3.93 -0.23 6.26
CA PHE A 149 4.59 1.05 6.00
C PHE A 149 4.15 1.64 4.66
N GLN A 150 3.94 0.82 3.62
CA GLN A 150 3.38 1.28 2.35
C GLN A 150 1.95 1.83 2.52
N LEU A 151 1.10 1.12 3.26
CA LEU A 151 -0.28 1.55 3.51
C LEU A 151 -0.32 2.80 4.39
N ALA A 152 0.48 2.86 5.45
CA ALA A 152 0.57 4.05 6.30
C ALA A 152 1.01 5.28 5.49
N ALA A 153 2.08 5.15 4.69
CA ALA A 153 2.57 6.23 3.86
C ALA A 153 1.53 6.68 2.81
N PHE A 154 0.84 5.73 2.17
CA PHE A 154 -0.26 6.01 1.25
C PHE A 154 -1.34 6.88 1.91
N TRP A 155 -1.85 6.45 3.07
CA TRP A 155 -2.91 7.18 3.76
C TRP A 155 -2.46 8.55 4.27
N ILE A 156 -1.22 8.66 4.76
CA ILE A 156 -0.64 9.95 5.16
C ILE A 156 -0.61 10.88 3.95
N VAL A 157 0.00 10.47 2.84
CA VAL A 157 0.12 11.31 1.64
C VAL A 157 -1.24 11.70 1.07
N LEU A 158 -2.18 10.75 0.97
CA LEU A 158 -3.53 11.03 0.46
C LEU A 158 -4.33 11.98 1.36
N SER A 159 -4.06 11.97 2.67
CA SER A 159 -4.77 12.81 3.64
C SER A 159 -4.27 14.25 3.74
N VAL A 160 -3.04 14.52 3.27
CA VAL A 160 -2.48 15.88 3.25
C VAL A 160 -3.20 16.69 2.17
N PRO A 161 -3.64 17.93 2.47
CA PRO A 161 -4.45 18.76 1.57
C PRO A 161 -3.79 19.03 0.22
#